data_AF-A0A3S3VB51-F1
#
_entry.id   AF-A0A3S3VB51-F1
#
_cell.length_a   1.000
_cell.length_b   1.000
_cell.length_c   1.000
_cell.angle_alpha   90.00
_cell.angle_beta   90.00
_cell.angle_gamma   90.00
#
_symmetry.space_group_name_H-M   'P 1'
#
loop_
_entity.id
_entity.type
_entity.pdbx_description
1 polymer ?
#
loop_
_entity_poly.entity_id
_entity_poly.type
_entity_poly.pdbx_seq_one_letter_code
_entity_poly.pdbx_strand_id
1 'polypeptide(L)'
;MKIDTTDTLRVVQNKNAESEAYSRQLHIWLGAGSAGGAISMASLAASLRDPAYVFHFLTPSFWSFLVGVVAAGSSLFFLALRADEQGEHFATSHNRDQINEAIRAMPEVIASPKRLADEANQARNELIRQSHEKHAKAERAWTRSLRYKVAWAASLTISALAFVLGFAWPLAQLSFFGAKLLP
;
A
#
# COMPACT_ATOMS: atom_id res chain seq x y z
N MET A 1 -24.67 22.64 -18.85
CA MET A 1 -24.20 22.50 -17.47
C MET A 1 -22.78 21.95 -17.53
N LYS A 2 -21.78 22.70 -17.05
CA LYS A 2 -20.36 22.30 -17.11
C LYS A 2 -20.06 21.62 -15.77
N ILE A 3 -19.87 20.30 -15.78
CA ILE A 3 -19.56 19.54 -14.57
C ILE A 3 -18.15 19.95 -14.13
N ASP A 4 -18.01 20.42 -12.90
CA ASP A 4 -16.70 20.75 -12.34
C ASP A 4 -15.98 19.46 -11.95
N THR A 5 -15.04 19.05 -12.80
CA THR A 5 -14.22 17.85 -12.58
C THR A 5 -12.86 18.18 -11.94
N THR A 6 -12.62 19.45 -11.62
CA THR A 6 -11.28 19.95 -11.24
C THR A 6 -10.81 19.32 -9.93
N ASP A 7 -11.71 19.23 -8.94
CA ASP A 7 -11.39 18.65 -7.63
C ASP A 7 -11.12 17.14 -7.69
N THR A 8 -11.94 16.38 -8.44
CA THR A 8 -11.73 14.93 -8.60
C THR A 8 -10.42 14.64 -9.34
N LEU A 9 -10.14 15.38 -10.42
CA LEU A 9 -8.88 15.25 -11.15
C LEU A 9 -7.69 15.56 -10.23
N ARG A 10 -7.80 16.60 -9.40
CA ARG A 10 -6.78 16.94 -8.41
C ARG A 10 -6.56 15.82 -7.41
N VAL A 11 -7.62 15.20 -6.89
CA VAL A 11 -7.50 14.07 -5.94
C VAL A 11 -6.82 12.87 -6.59
N VAL A 12 -7.20 12.50 -7.82
CA VAL A 12 -6.59 11.38 -8.55
C VAL A 12 -5.12 11.65 -8.86
N GLN A 13 -4.81 12.86 -9.37
CA GLN A 13 -3.43 13.26 -9.65
C GLN A 13 -2.56 13.26 -8.39
N ASN A 14 -3.09 13.77 -7.27
CA ASN A 14 -2.38 13.73 -5.99
C ASN A 14 -2.10 12.29 -5.54
N LYS A 15 -3.06 11.37 -5.68
CA LYS A 15 -2.88 9.97 -5.28
C LYS A 15 -1.88 9.23 -6.16
N ASN A 16 -1.86 9.51 -7.46
CA ASN A 16 -0.87 8.96 -8.38
C ASN A 16 0.53 9.50 -8.04
N ALA A 17 0.65 10.80 -7.78
CA ALA A 17 1.91 11.42 -7.38
C ALA A 17 2.42 10.87 -6.03
N GLU A 18 1.53 10.65 -5.06
CA GLU A 18 1.87 9.99 -3.80
C GLU A 18 2.38 8.55 -4.03
N SER A 19 1.72 7.77 -4.88
CA SER A 19 2.15 6.40 -5.22
C SER A 19 3.54 6.37 -5.86
N GLU A 20 3.81 7.26 -6.82
CA GLU A 20 5.14 7.40 -7.42
C GLU A 20 6.19 7.82 -6.40
N ALA A 21 5.86 8.75 -5.50
CA ALA A 21 6.77 9.19 -4.44
C ALA A 21 7.15 8.03 -3.52
N TYR A 22 6.18 7.20 -3.11
CA TYR A 22 6.45 6.00 -2.30
C TYR A 22 7.29 4.96 -3.05
N SER A 23 7.05 4.78 -4.35
CA SER A 23 7.88 3.90 -5.18
C SER A 23 9.33 4.39 -5.27
N ARG A 24 9.56 5.69 -5.47
CA ARG A 24 10.92 6.26 -5.45
C ARG A 24 11.56 6.12 -4.07
N GLN A 25 10.81 6.38 -3.01
CA GLN A 25 11.27 6.21 -1.64
C GLN A 25 11.69 4.77 -1.36
N LEU A 26 10.96 3.77 -1.88
CA LEU A 26 11.33 2.36 -1.78
C LEU A 26 12.71 2.09 -2.38
N HIS A 27 13.00 2.60 -3.58
CA HIS A 27 14.30 2.40 -4.23
C HIS A 27 15.44 3.06 -3.46
N ILE A 28 15.23 4.29 -2.98
CA ILE A 28 16.21 5.01 -2.16
C ILE A 28 16.48 4.26 -0.85
N TRP A 29 15.42 3.76 -0.21
CA TRP A 29 15.52 3.09 1.09
C TRP A 29 16.17 1.70 0.95
N LEU A 30 15.80 0.94 -0.08
CA LEU A 30 16.46 -0.33 -0.43
C LEU A 30 17.93 -0.11 -0.80
N GLY A 31 18.27 0.96 -1.51
CA GLY A 31 19.66 1.24 -1.88
C GLY A 31 20.51 1.74 -0.70
N ALA A 32 20.14 2.88 -0.12
CA ALA A 32 20.98 3.57 0.86
C ALA A 32 20.79 3.04 2.29
N GLY A 33 19.55 2.78 2.71
CA GLY A 33 19.23 2.37 4.08
C GLY A 33 19.70 0.96 4.39
N SER A 34 19.43 0.02 3.49
CA SER A 34 19.85 -1.38 3.69
C SER A 34 21.37 -1.56 3.62
N ALA A 35 22.03 -0.89 2.66
CA ALA A 35 23.48 -0.96 2.52
C ALA A 35 24.20 -0.34 3.72
N GLY A 36 23.75 0.82 4.21
CA GLY A 36 24.35 1.47 5.38
C GLY A 36 24.28 0.61 6.64
N GLY A 37 23.12 0.00 6.92
CA GLY A 37 22.97 -0.90 8.08
C GLY A 37 23.78 -2.18 7.95
N ALA A 38 23.77 -2.83 6.79
CA ALA A 38 24.57 -4.03 6.54
C ALA A 38 26.08 -3.76 6.66
N ILE A 39 26.56 -2.66 6.07
CA ILE A 39 27.97 -2.23 6.16
C ILE A 39 28.34 -1.93 7.61
N SER A 40 27.49 -1.24 8.37
CA SER A 40 27.76 -0.91 9.77
C SER A 40 27.89 -2.16 10.64
N MET A 41 27.00 -3.15 10.46
CA MET A 41 27.08 -4.42 11.18
C MET A 41 28.30 -5.26 10.76
N ALA A 42 28.59 -5.32 9.46
CA ALA A 42 29.76 -6.04 8.96
C ALA A 42 31.08 -5.37 9.41
N SER A 43 31.13 -4.04 9.43
CA SER A 43 32.28 -3.26 9.91
C SER A 43 32.51 -3.50 11.40
N LEU A 44 31.44 -3.49 12.22
CA LEU A 44 31.54 -3.81 13.64
C LEU A 44 32.10 -5.22 13.85
N ALA A 45 31.57 -6.22 13.13
CA ALA A 45 32.05 -7.60 13.22
C ALA A 45 33.52 -7.75 12.78
N ALA A 46 33.93 -7.06 11.71
CA ALA A 46 35.30 -7.08 11.20
C ALA A 46 36.31 -6.35 12.10
N SER A 47 35.86 -5.37 12.89
CA SER A 47 36.71 -4.58 13.79
C SER A 47 37.10 -5.29 15.09
N LEU A 48 36.49 -6.45 15.38
CA LEU A 48 36.71 -7.19 16.63
C LEU A 48 37.82 -8.24 16.48
N ARG A 49 38.39 -8.66 17.62
CA ARG A 49 39.61 -9.47 17.69
C ARG A 49 39.47 -10.87 17.08
N ASP A 50 38.26 -11.43 17.08
CA ASP A 50 37.90 -12.67 16.38
C ASP A 50 36.65 -12.44 15.50
N PRO A 51 36.84 -11.97 14.26
CA PRO A 51 35.72 -11.66 13.36
C PRO A 51 34.86 -12.88 13.06
N ALA A 52 35.45 -14.07 12.91
CA ALA A 52 34.72 -15.28 12.52
C ALA A 52 33.72 -15.70 13.60
N TYR A 53 34.14 -15.70 14.86
CA TYR A 53 33.26 -15.95 15.99
C TYR A 53 32.15 -14.89 16.11
N VAL A 54 32.50 -13.62 15.93
CA VAL A 54 31.54 -12.51 16.03
C VAL A 54 30.51 -12.55 14.90
N PHE A 55 30.89 -12.90 13.68
CA PHE A 55 29.94 -13.09 12.58
C PHE A 55 28.93 -14.22 12.88
N HIS A 56 29.40 -15.34 13.43
CA HIS A 56 28.51 -16.42 13.86
C HIS A 56 27.58 -15.98 14.98
N PHE A 57 28.09 -15.26 15.98
CA PHE A 57 27.30 -14.73 17.09
C PHE A 57 26.22 -13.74 16.63
N LEU A 58 26.56 -12.86 15.68
CA LEU A 58 25.65 -11.85 15.13
C LEU A 58 24.75 -12.40 14.01
N THR A 59 24.90 -13.65 13.59
CA THR A 59 24.11 -14.24 12.49
C THR A 59 22.59 -14.09 12.70
N PRO A 60 22.02 -14.33 13.90
CA PRO A 60 20.58 -14.10 14.13
C PRO A 60 20.18 -12.63 13.99
N SER A 61 21.07 -11.70 14.35
CA SER A 61 20.86 -10.26 14.17
C SER A 61 20.90 -9.86 12.70
N PHE A 62 21.80 -10.44 11.90
CA PHE A 62 21.82 -10.21 10.44
C PHE A 62 20.54 -10.69 9.76
N TRP A 63 20.03 -11.87 10.16
CA TRP A 63 18.75 -12.37 9.67
C TRP A 63 17.58 -11.48 10.08
N SER A 64 17.56 -11.05 11.35
CA SER A 64 16.52 -10.13 11.85
C SER A 64 16.56 -8.80 11.12
N PHE A 65 17.75 -8.25 10.85
CA PHE A 65 17.93 -7.04 10.05
C PHE A 65 17.42 -7.23 8.62
N LEU A 66 17.75 -8.34 7.96
CA LEU A 66 17.28 -8.64 6.61
C LEU A 66 15.76 -8.73 6.54
N VAL A 67 15.13 -9.46 7.47
CA VAL A 67 13.66 -9.54 7.58
C VAL A 67 13.07 -8.15 7.82
N GLY A 68 13.69 -7.34 8.68
CA GLY A 68 13.29 -5.97 8.96
C GLY A 68 13.30 -5.07 7.73
N VAL A 69 14.35 -5.16 6.90
CA VAL A 69 14.50 -4.43 5.63
C VAL A 69 13.45 -4.87 4.61
N VAL A 70 13.26 -6.18 4.41
CA VAL A 70 12.27 -6.70 3.46
C VAL A 70 10.85 -6.30 3.87
N ALA A 71 10.53 -6.36 5.16
CA ALA A 71 9.25 -5.94 5.70
C ALA A 71 9.04 -4.41 5.56
N ALA A 72 10.07 -3.60 5.83
CA ALA A 72 10.01 -2.16 5.59
C ALA A 72 9.75 -1.82 4.11
N GLY A 73 10.46 -2.48 3.19
CA GLY A 73 10.25 -2.31 1.75
C GLY A 73 8.84 -2.71 1.31
N SER A 74 8.35 -3.85 1.81
CA SER A 74 6.99 -4.33 1.56
C SER A 74 5.93 -3.35 2.09
N SER A 75 6.20 -2.67 3.22
CA SER A 75 5.30 -1.63 3.73
C SER A 75 5.14 -0.47 2.73
N LEU A 76 6.23 0.06 2.17
CA LEU A 76 6.17 1.13 1.17
C LEU A 76 5.44 0.69 -0.09
N PHE A 77 5.65 -0.55 -0.52
CA PHE A 77 4.94 -1.14 -1.66
C PHE A 77 3.42 -1.22 -1.41
N PHE A 78 2.99 -1.73 -0.24
CA PHE A 78 1.57 -1.76 0.11
C PHE A 78 0.96 -0.37 0.29
N LEU A 79 1.75 0.61 0.72
CA LEU A 79 1.31 2.00 0.82
C LEU A 79 1.05 2.60 -0.58
N ALA A 80 1.90 2.31 -1.56
CA ALA A 80 1.72 2.70 -2.96
C ALA A 80 0.47 2.06 -3.57
N LEU A 81 0.31 0.74 -3.43
CA LEU A 81 -0.89 0.02 -3.90
C LEU A 81 -2.18 0.55 -3.26
N ARG A 82 -2.12 0.90 -1.98
CA ARG A 82 -3.26 1.51 -1.29
C ARG A 82 -3.63 2.87 -1.88
N ALA A 83 -2.64 3.71 -2.18
CA ALA A 83 -2.88 5.03 -2.76
C ALA A 83 -3.53 4.93 -4.15
N ASP A 84 -3.06 3.98 -4.97
CA ASP A 84 -3.61 3.69 -6.30
C ASP A 84 -5.09 3.26 -6.24
N GLU A 85 -5.42 2.28 -5.40
CA GLU A 85 -6.81 1.81 -5.23
C GLU A 85 -7.73 2.90 -4.66
N GLN A 86 -7.21 3.80 -3.82
CA GLN A 86 -7.96 4.99 -3.38
C GLN A 86 -8.24 5.93 -4.55
N GLY A 87 -7.25 6.18 -5.41
CA GLY A 87 -7.42 6.95 -6.64
C GLY A 87 -8.51 6.33 -7.54
N GLU A 88 -8.47 5.02 -7.75
CA GLU A 88 -9.47 4.30 -8.55
C GLU A 88 -10.88 4.38 -7.94
N HIS A 89 -11.01 4.28 -6.62
CA HIS A 89 -12.29 4.45 -5.93
C HIS A 89 -12.88 5.84 -6.18
N PHE A 90 -12.11 6.91 -5.96
CA PHE A 90 -12.58 8.29 -6.16
C PHE A 90 -12.95 8.57 -7.62
N ALA A 91 -12.11 8.14 -8.57
CA ALA A 91 -12.38 8.30 -9.99
C ALA A 91 -13.68 7.57 -10.40
N THR A 92 -13.87 6.35 -9.91
CA THR A 92 -15.04 5.54 -10.25
C THR A 92 -16.31 6.05 -9.59
N SER A 93 -16.23 6.51 -8.33
CA SER A 93 -17.37 7.14 -7.64
C SER A 93 -17.81 8.41 -8.35
N HIS A 94 -16.87 9.27 -8.76
CA HIS A 94 -17.21 10.47 -9.50
C HIS A 94 -17.90 10.16 -10.84
N ASN A 95 -17.38 9.19 -11.59
CA ASN A 95 -18.01 8.74 -12.84
C ASN A 95 -19.44 8.21 -12.60
N ARG A 96 -19.67 7.47 -11.51
CA ARG A 96 -21.00 7.02 -11.13
C ARG A 96 -21.92 8.20 -10.86
N ASP A 97 -21.44 9.22 -10.16
CA ASP A 97 -22.24 10.38 -9.79
C ASP A 97 -22.63 11.19 -11.04
N GLN A 98 -21.72 11.35 -12.02
CA GLN A 98 -22.04 11.93 -13.33
C GLN A 98 -23.10 11.12 -14.10
N ILE A 99 -23.03 9.79 -14.08
CA ILE A 99 -24.04 8.92 -14.69
C ILE A 99 -25.39 9.11 -13.97
N ASN A 100 -25.39 9.20 -12.65
CA ASN A 100 -26.60 9.44 -11.87
C ASN A 100 -27.24 10.81 -12.16
N GLU A 101 -26.43 11.85 -12.40
CA GLU A 101 -26.93 13.14 -12.88
C GLU A 101 -27.60 13.01 -14.25
N ALA A 102 -26.97 12.29 -15.19
CA ALA A 102 -27.56 12.02 -16.51
C ALA A 102 -28.87 11.22 -16.42
N ILE A 103 -28.95 10.22 -15.53
CA ILE A 103 -30.19 9.45 -15.27
C ILE A 103 -31.29 10.37 -14.72
N ARG A 104 -30.96 11.30 -13.82
CA ARG A 104 -31.93 12.27 -13.25
C ARG A 104 -32.45 13.25 -14.31
N ALA A 105 -31.64 13.58 -15.31
CA ALA A 105 -32.05 14.40 -16.44
C ALA A 105 -32.92 13.66 -17.46
N MET A 106 -32.98 12.33 -17.41
CA MET A 106 -33.82 11.49 -18.27
C MET A 106 -35.07 11.02 -17.52
N PRO A 107 -36.23 11.71 -17.68
CA PRO A 107 -37.46 11.28 -17.03
C PRO A 107 -37.90 9.91 -17.55
N GLU A 108 -38.49 9.12 -16.67
CA GLU A 108 -38.99 7.78 -17.00
C GLU A 108 -40.30 7.89 -17.79
N VAL A 109 -40.34 7.25 -18.96
CA VAL A 109 -41.52 7.21 -19.82
C VAL A 109 -42.42 6.08 -19.35
N ILE A 110 -43.63 6.41 -18.89
CA ILE A 110 -44.64 5.43 -18.49
C ILE A 110 -45.65 5.30 -19.63
N ALA A 111 -45.69 4.13 -20.29
CA ALA A 111 -46.57 3.86 -21.42
C ALA A 111 -47.20 2.46 -21.34
N SER A 112 -48.39 2.32 -21.96
CA SER A 112 -49.03 1.04 -22.21
C SER A 112 -49.21 0.87 -23.72
N PRO A 113 -48.85 -0.27 -24.32
CA PRO A 113 -48.29 -1.48 -23.70
C PRO A 113 -46.84 -1.32 -23.19
N LYS A 114 -46.45 -2.14 -22.20
CA LYS A 114 -45.13 -2.09 -21.53
C LYS A 114 -43.93 -2.06 -22.48
N ARG A 115 -44.03 -2.73 -23.64
CA ARG A 115 -42.96 -2.76 -24.64
C ARG A 115 -42.54 -1.36 -25.11
N LEU A 116 -43.50 -0.44 -25.28
CA LEU A 116 -43.21 0.94 -25.69
C LEU A 116 -42.51 1.74 -24.58
N ALA A 117 -42.84 1.46 -23.32
CA ALA A 117 -42.13 2.05 -22.18
C ALA A 117 -40.69 1.50 -22.09
N ASP A 118 -40.49 0.20 -22.29
CA ASP A 118 -39.15 -0.41 -22.24
C ASP A 118 -38.25 0.09 -23.39
N GLU A 119 -38.78 0.20 -24.61
CA GLU A 119 -38.08 0.77 -25.77
C GLU A 119 -37.71 2.25 -25.53
N ALA A 120 -38.64 3.06 -25.01
CA ALA A 120 -38.39 4.47 -24.71
C ALA A 120 -37.40 4.70 -23.56
N ASN A 121 -37.37 3.80 -22.57
CA ASN A 121 -36.46 3.87 -21.42
C ASN A 121 -35.13 3.13 -21.63
N GLN A 122 -34.89 2.51 -22.79
CA GLN A 122 -33.70 1.67 -23.01
C GLN A 122 -32.38 2.39 -22.70
N ALA A 123 -32.24 3.63 -23.16
CA ALA A 123 -31.04 4.44 -22.90
C ALA A 123 -30.85 4.74 -21.40
N ARG A 124 -31.94 5.02 -20.68
CA ARG A 124 -31.92 5.25 -19.24
C ARG A 124 -31.56 3.97 -18.48
N ASN A 125 -32.13 2.83 -18.87
CA ASN A 125 -31.83 1.53 -18.27
C ASN A 125 -30.37 1.14 -18.46
N GLU A 126 -29.79 1.46 -19.62
CA GLU A 126 -28.36 1.25 -19.89
C GLU A 126 -27.48 2.12 -18.98
N LEU A 127 -27.84 3.39 -18.77
CA LEU A 127 -27.12 4.24 -17.81
C LEU A 127 -27.24 3.73 -16.37
N ILE A 128 -28.42 3.25 -15.97
CA ILE A 128 -28.62 2.63 -14.65
C ILE A 128 -27.70 1.41 -14.49
N ARG A 129 -27.62 0.55 -15.52
CA ARG A 129 -26.71 -0.60 -15.54
C ARG A 129 -25.25 -0.18 -15.38
N GLN A 130 -24.80 0.83 -16.13
CA GLN A 130 -23.44 1.37 -16.03
C GLN A 130 -23.17 1.97 -14.64
N SER A 131 -24.14 2.68 -14.04
CA SER A 131 -24.01 3.21 -12.67
C SER A 131 -23.78 2.09 -11.66
N HIS A 132 -24.51 0.97 -11.77
CA HIS A 132 -24.30 -0.20 -10.92
C HIS A 132 -22.92 -0.84 -11.11
N GLU A 133 -22.43 -0.95 -12.35
CA GLU A 133 -21.08 -1.45 -12.63
C GLU A 133 -19.99 -0.56 -12.02
N LYS A 134 -20.15 0.76 -12.14
CA LYS A 134 -19.22 1.74 -11.53
C LYS A 134 -19.27 1.64 -10.01
N HIS A 135 -20.45 1.52 -9.42
CA HIS A 135 -20.56 1.31 -7.97
C HIS A 135 -19.83 0.05 -7.52
N ALA A 136 -20.07 -1.10 -8.18
CA ALA A 136 -19.41 -2.36 -7.86
C ALA A 136 -17.88 -2.29 -8.06
N LYS A 137 -17.41 -1.50 -9.02
CA LYS A 137 -15.98 -1.26 -9.22
C LYS A 137 -15.38 -0.38 -8.12
N ALA A 138 -16.05 0.71 -7.74
CA ALA A 138 -15.61 1.58 -6.67
C ALA A 138 -15.53 0.83 -5.32
N GLU A 139 -16.50 -0.03 -5.03
CA GLU A 139 -16.53 -0.81 -3.78
C GLU A 139 -15.42 -1.85 -3.71
N ARG A 140 -15.10 -2.49 -4.85
CA ARG A 140 -13.97 -3.41 -4.95
C ARG A 140 -12.64 -2.69 -4.69
N ALA A 141 -12.46 -1.51 -5.29
CA ALA A 141 -11.25 -0.71 -5.08
C ALA A 141 -11.12 -0.27 -3.61
N TRP A 142 -12.22 0.16 -2.99
CA TRP A 142 -12.25 0.49 -1.57
C TRP A 142 -11.84 -0.71 -0.70
N THR A 143 -12.44 -1.88 -0.93
CA THR A 143 -12.13 -3.10 -0.19
C THR A 143 -10.66 -3.50 -0.33
N ARG A 144 -10.08 -3.39 -1.52
CA ARG A 144 -8.65 -3.64 -1.75
C ARG A 144 -7.77 -2.64 -1.01
N SER A 145 -8.13 -1.36 -1.02
CA SER A 145 -7.40 -0.32 -0.27
C SER A 145 -7.34 -0.63 1.24
N LEU A 146 -8.42 -1.20 1.80
CA LEU A 146 -8.46 -1.63 3.20
C LEU A 146 -7.55 -2.84 3.45
N ARG A 147 -7.53 -3.81 2.53
CA ARG A 147 -6.60 -4.96 2.62
C ARG A 147 -5.15 -4.49 2.58
N TYR A 148 -4.80 -3.58 1.69
CA TYR A 148 -3.45 -3.01 1.61
C TYR A 148 -3.11 -2.18 2.84
N LYS A 149 -4.07 -1.49 3.47
CA LYS A 149 -3.86 -0.83 4.77
C LYS A 149 -3.45 -1.84 5.85
N VAL A 150 -4.12 -2.99 5.92
CA VAL A 150 -3.79 -4.04 6.89
C VAL A 150 -2.41 -4.64 6.58
N ALA A 151 -2.13 -4.96 5.32
CA ALA A 151 -0.83 -5.49 4.89
C ALA A 151 0.32 -4.51 5.18
N TRP A 152 0.11 -3.22 4.95
CA TRP A 152 1.04 -2.15 5.30
C TRP A 152 1.32 -2.12 6.81
N ALA A 153 0.27 -2.11 7.63
CA ALA A 153 0.39 -2.08 9.09
C ALA A 153 1.14 -3.32 9.62
N ALA A 154 0.77 -4.51 9.14
CA ALA A 154 1.44 -5.76 9.49
C ALA A 154 2.93 -5.73 9.11
N SER A 155 3.26 -5.23 7.91
CA SER A 155 4.65 -5.12 7.44
C SER A 155 5.47 -4.16 8.31
N LEU A 156 4.90 -3.03 8.71
CA LEU A 156 5.54 -2.12 9.65
C LEU A 156 5.77 -2.76 11.02
N THR A 157 4.78 -3.49 11.54
CA THR A 157 4.92 -4.19 12.83
C THR A 157 6.01 -5.25 12.77
N ILE A 158 6.04 -6.07 11.71
CA ILE A 158 7.09 -7.08 11.51
C ILE A 158 8.46 -6.41 11.43
N SER A 159 8.57 -5.31 10.66
CA SER A 159 9.82 -4.57 10.54
C SER A 159 10.31 -4.06 11.89
N ALA A 160 9.44 -3.39 12.65
CA ALA A 160 9.78 -2.86 13.98
C ALA A 160 10.21 -3.97 14.95
N LEU A 161 9.47 -5.09 15.00
CA LEU A 161 9.81 -6.23 15.85
C LEU A 161 11.15 -6.85 15.44
N ALA A 162 11.41 -7.00 14.14
CA ALA A 162 12.65 -7.56 13.65
C ALA A 162 13.87 -6.68 14.02
N PHE A 163 13.74 -5.36 13.94
CA PHE A 163 14.79 -4.44 14.42
C PHE A 163 15.00 -4.53 15.94
N VAL A 164 13.92 -4.55 16.72
CA VAL A 164 14.00 -4.67 18.19
C VAL A 164 14.65 -5.99 18.59
N LEU A 165 14.23 -7.11 18.00
CA LEU A 165 14.78 -8.44 18.29
C LEU A 165 16.23 -8.58 17.80
N GLY A 166 16.54 -8.04 16.63
CA GLY A 166 17.90 -8.04 16.08
C GLY A 166 18.89 -7.30 16.98
N PHE A 167 18.46 -6.23 17.64
CA PHE A 167 19.25 -5.49 18.63
C PHE A 167 19.24 -6.14 20.02
N ALA A 168 18.10 -6.68 20.45
CA ALA A 168 17.95 -7.31 21.76
C ALA A 168 18.73 -8.62 21.87
N TRP A 169 18.89 -9.38 20.78
CA TRP A 169 19.61 -10.65 20.77
C TRP A 169 21.06 -10.55 21.30
N PRO A 170 21.95 -9.72 20.72
CA PRO A 170 23.33 -9.61 21.20
C PRO A 170 23.39 -9.06 22.63
N LEU A 171 22.50 -8.14 23.00
CA LEU A 171 22.41 -7.63 24.37
C LEU A 171 22.01 -8.73 25.36
N ALA A 172 21.01 -9.53 25.04
CA ALA A 172 20.56 -10.62 25.90
C ALA A 172 21.66 -11.67 26.11
N GLN A 173 22.39 -12.01 25.05
CA GLN A 173 23.55 -12.90 25.11
C GLN A 173 24.66 -12.36 26.03
N LEU A 174 24.96 -11.06 25.94
CA LEU A 174 25.95 -10.40 26.81
C LEU A 174 25.50 -10.31 28.27
N SER A 175 24.23 -9.99 28.52
CA SER A 175 23.72 -9.69 29.87
C SER A 175 23.29 -10.93 30.65
N PHE A 176 22.68 -11.92 30.02
CA PHE A 176 22.07 -13.06 30.71
C PHE A 176 22.85 -14.36 30.57
N PHE A 177 23.52 -14.56 29.44
CA PHE A 177 24.21 -15.82 29.15
C PHE A 177 25.73 -15.74 29.40
N GLY A 178 26.24 -14.58 29.82
CA GLY A 178 27.65 -14.37 30.10
C GLY A 178 28.55 -14.56 28.87
N ALA A 179 27.96 -14.56 27.67
CA ALA A 179 28.70 -14.67 26.43
C ALA A 179 29.62 -13.45 26.32
N LYS A 180 30.92 -13.70 26.09
CA LYS A 180 31.89 -12.64 25.84
C LYS A 180 32.02 -12.46 24.33
N LEU A 181 32.12 -11.22 23.88
CA LEU A 181 32.49 -10.88 22.49
C LEU A 181 33.94 -11.27 22.15
N LEU A 182 34.68 -11.80 23.13
CA LEU A 182 36.04 -12.31 23.02
C LEU A 182 36.04 -13.73 23.65
N PRO A 183 36.62 -14.74 22.99
CA PRO A 183 36.79 -16.07 23.60
C PRO A 183 37.60 -16.02 24.90
#